data_AF-A0A093I7X6-F1
#
_entry.id   AF-A0A093I7X6-F1
#
_cell.length_a   1.000
_cell.length_b   1.000
_cell.length_c   1.000
_cell.angle_alpha   90.00
_cell.angle_beta   90.00
_cell.angle_gamma   90.00
#
_symmetry.space_group_name_H-M   'P 1'
#
loop_
_entity.id
_entity.type
_entity.pdbx_description
1 polymer ?
#
loop_
_entity_poly.entity_id
_entity_poly.type
_entity_poly.pdbx_seq_one_letter_code
_entity_poly.pdbx_strand_id
1 'polypeptide(L)' 'SPDSEMAVFGEAAPYLRKSEKERIEAQNKPFDAKSSVFVAHPKESFVKGTIQSRESGKVTVQTE' A
#
# COMPACT_ATOMS: atom_id res chain seq x y z
N SER A 1 -10.35 -12.68 -19.70
CA SER A 1 -9.38 -11.92 -18.88
C SER A 1 -9.57 -12.30 -17.42
N PRO A 2 -8.64 -11.95 -16.52
CA PRO A 2 -8.81 -12.13 -15.07
C PRO A 2 -10.14 -11.55 -14.54
N ASP A 3 -10.65 -10.49 -15.16
CA ASP A 3 -11.96 -9.91 -14.84
C ASP A 3 -13.13 -10.76 -15.38
N SER A 4 -12.98 -11.42 -16.54
CA SER A 4 -13.98 -12.37 -17.05
C SER A 4 -14.18 -13.58 -16.13
N GLU A 5 -13.12 -14.01 -15.44
CA GLU A 5 -13.22 -15.09 -14.44
C GLU A 5 -14.02 -14.66 -13.20
N MET A 6 -14.06 -13.36 -12.91
CA MET A 6 -14.82 -12.81 -11.78
C MET A 6 -16.32 -12.65 -12.09
N ALA A 7 -16.75 -12.79 -13.36
CA ALA A 7 -18.14 -12.62 -13.77
C ALA A 7 -19.10 -13.61 -13.08
N VAL A 8 -18.61 -14.80 -12.69
CA VAL A 8 -19.41 -15.81 -11.96
C VAL A 8 -19.86 -15.35 -10.57
N PHE A 9 -19.17 -14.34 -10.00
CA PHE A 9 -19.50 -13.79 -8.70
C PHE A 9 -20.43 -12.57 -8.77
N GLY A 10 -20.79 -12.12 -9.98
CA GLY A 10 -21.73 -11.02 -10.20
C GLY A 10 -21.39 -9.77 -9.36
N GLU A 11 -22.37 -9.26 -8.63
CA GLU A 11 -22.24 -8.06 -7.78
C GLU A 11 -21.28 -8.23 -6.59
N ALA A 12 -20.97 -9.47 -6.19
CA ALA A 12 -20.03 -9.74 -5.12
C ALA A 12 -18.56 -9.63 -5.57
N ALA A 13 -18.31 -9.67 -6.88
CA ALA A 13 -16.95 -9.68 -7.44
C ALA A 13 -16.03 -8.57 -6.90
N PRO A 14 -16.45 -7.28 -6.79
CA PRO A 14 -15.57 -6.20 -6.32
C PRO A 14 -15.15 -6.34 -4.85
N TYR A 15 -15.92 -7.06 -4.04
CA TYR A 15 -15.63 -7.33 -2.64
C TYR A 15 -14.67 -8.51 -2.47
N LEU A 16 -14.65 -9.42 -3.44
CA LEU A 16 -13.76 -10.59 -3.45
C LEU A 16 -12.41 -10.27 -4.11
N ARG A 17 -12.42 -9.49 -5.20
CA ARG A 17 -11.23 -9.11 -5.94
C ARG A 17 -11.42 -7.76 -6.63
N LYS A 18 -10.43 -6.89 -6.51
CA LYS A 18 -10.35 -5.64 -7.29
C LYS A 18 -10.19 -5.94 -8.78
N SER A 19 -10.72 -5.04 -9.61
CA SER A 19 -10.61 -5.17 -11.06
C SER A 19 -9.15 -5.22 -11.53
N GLU A 20 -8.92 -5.79 -12.71
CA GLU A 20 -7.60 -5.84 -13.33
C GLU A 20 -6.99 -4.43 -13.45
N LYS A 21 -7.81 -3.44 -13.83
CA LYS A 21 -7.40 -2.04 -13.90
C LYS A 21 -6.90 -1.51 -12.55
N GLU A 22 -7.68 -1.65 -11.48
CA GLU A 22 -7.30 -1.18 -10.14
C GLU A 22 -6.05 -1.91 -9.61
N ARG A 23 -5.90 -3.19 -9.94
CA ARG A 23 -4.69 -3.97 -9.58
C ARG A 23 -3.45 -3.46 -10.29
N ILE A 24 -3.55 -3.17 -11.60
CA ILE A 24 -2.45 -2.63 -12.39
C ILE A 24 -2.07 -1.23 -11.91
N GLU A 25 -3.06 -0.36 -11.65
CA GLU A 25 -2.81 0.98 -11.10
C GLU A 25 -2.13 0.92 -9.72
N ALA A 26 -2.55 0.01 -8.85
CA ALA A 26 -1.93 -0.18 -7.53
C ALA A 26 -0.49 -0.73 -7.62
N GLN A 27 -0.21 -1.65 -8.55
CA GLN A 27 1.12 -2.24 -8.74
C GLN A 27 2.10 -1.29 -9.42
N ASN A 28 1.62 -0.44 -10.32
CA ASN A 28 2.44 0.54 -11.04
C ASN A 28 2.64 1.84 -10.25
N LYS A 29 2.09 1.95 -9.03
CA LYS A 29 2.32 3.12 -8.17
C LYS A 29 3.81 3.21 -7.81
N PRO A 30 4.44 4.40 -7.91
CA PRO A 30 5.83 4.58 -7.50
C PRO A 30 6.04 4.15 -6.05
N PHE A 31 7.08 3.34 -5.82
CA PHE A 31 7.46 2.85 -4.49
C PHE A 31 8.97 2.88 -4.35
N ASP A 32 9.46 3.60 -3.34
CA ASP A 32 10.87 3.58 -2.96
C ASP A 32 11.05 2.73 -1.69
N ALA A 33 11.64 1.55 -1.87
CA ALA A 33 11.86 0.59 -0.80
C ALA A 33 12.82 1.07 0.29
N LYS A 34 13.65 2.10 0.03
CA LYS A 34 14.60 2.61 1.03
C LYS A 34 13.99 3.66 1.93
N SER A 35 13.02 4.42 1.44
CA SER A 35 12.39 5.51 2.20
C SER A 35 11.00 5.14 2.72
N SER A 36 10.28 4.24 2.05
CA SER A 36 8.93 3.80 2.46
C SER A 36 9.02 2.77 3.59
N VAL A 37 8.62 3.15 4.80
CA VAL A 37 8.76 2.32 6.01
C VAL A 37 7.50 2.31 6.86
N PHE A 38 7.40 1.34 7.76
CA PHE A 38 6.42 1.33 8.84
C PHE A 38 7.08 1.73 10.15
N VAL A 39 6.45 2.65 10.89
CA VAL A 39 6.95 3.15 12.17
C VAL A 39 5.92 2.92 13.26
N ALA A 40 6.40 2.56 14.45
CA ALA A 40 5.54 2.40 15.61
C ALA A 40 4.88 3.74 15.98
N HIS A 41 3.55 3.78 16.06
CA HIS A 41 2.78 4.96 16.44
C HIS A 41 1.98 4.70 17.72
N PRO A 42 2.01 5.60 18.72
CA PRO A 42 1.38 5.35 20.02
C PRO A 42 -0.13 5.07 19.99
N LYS A 43 -0.85 5.58 18.99
CA LYS A 43 -2.31 5.46 18.88
C LYS A 43 -2.78 4.40 17.87
N GLU A 44 -1.93 4.08 16.89
CA GLU A 44 -2.31 3.26 15.72
C GLU A 44 -1.45 2.00 15.59
N SER A 45 -0.62 1.70 16.60
CA SER A 45 0.40 0.65 16.62
C SER A 45 1.48 0.86 15.56
N PHE A 46 1.14 0.85 14.27
CA PHE A 46 2.05 1.04 13.16
C PHE A 46 1.42 1.90 12.07
N VAL A 47 2.14 2.91 11.62
CA VAL A 47 1.72 3.78 10.52
C VAL A 47 2.76 3.72 9.40
N LYS A 48 2.29 3.92 8.16
CA LYS A 48 3.17 4.10 7.01
C LYS A 48 3.80 5.49 7.08
N GLY A 49 5.03 5.59 6.61
CA GLY A 49 5.69 6.86 6.46
C GLY A 49 6.90 6.80 5.55
N THR A 50 7.41 7.99 5.25
CA THR A 50 8.56 8.20 4.38
C THR A 50 9.72 8.77 5.19
N ILE A 51 10.89 8.15 5.10
CA ILE A 51 12.10 8.64 5.76
C ILE A 51 12.50 10.00 5.16
N GLN A 52 12.61 11.03 6.01
CA GLN A 52 13.13 12.34 5.62
C GLN A 52 14.64 12.47 5.88
N SER A 53 15.11 12.00 7.04
CA SER A 53 16.52 12.07 7.41
C SER A 53 16.93 10.91 8.32
N ARG A 54 18.23 10.61 8.32
CA ARG A 54 18.85 9.61 9.19
C ARG A 54 20.12 10.20 9.78
N GLU A 55 20.16 10.30 11.11
CA GLU A 55 21.26 10.89 11.86
C GLU A 55 21.69 9.94 12.96
N SER A 56 22.94 9.45 12.91
CA SER A 56 23.62 8.76 14.02
C SER A 56 22.77 7.72 14.78
N GLY A 57 22.00 6.90 14.05
CA GLY A 57 21.14 5.84 14.63
C GLY A 57 19.68 6.23 14.88
N LYS A 58 19.30 7.48 14.65
CA LYS A 58 17.92 7.98 14.69
C LYS A 58 17.41 8.24 13.26
N VAL A 59 16.12 7.99 13.03
CA VAL A 59 15.46 8.17 11.74
C VAL A 59 14.25 9.07 11.94
N THR A 60 14.18 10.15 11.17
CA THR A 60 13.00 11.03 11.13
C THR A 60 12.12 10.56 9.99
N VAL A 61 10.89 10.17 10.30
CA VAL A 61 9.91 9.66 9.34
C VAL A 61 8.71 10.59 9.34
N GLN A 62 8.28 11.00 8.15
CA GLN A 62 7.01 11.67 7.94
C GLN A 62 5.92 10.61 7.78
N THR A 63 5.01 10.55 8.73
CA THR A 63 3.83 9.68 8.67
C THR A 63 2.86 10.21 7.61
N GLU A 64 2.23 9.32 6.83
CA GLU A 64 1.15 9.69 5.90
C GLU A 64 -0.12 10.14 6.61
#